data_AF-M8C5D4-F1
#
_entry.id   AF-M8C5D4-F1
#
_cell.length_a   1.000
_cell.length_b   1.000
_cell.length_c   1.000
_cell.angle_alpha   90.00
_cell.angle_beta   90.00
_cell.angle_gamma   90.00
#
_symmetry.space_group_name_H-M   'P 1'
#
loop_
_entity.id
_entity.type
_entity.pdbx_description
1 polymer ?
#
loop_
_entity_poly.entity_id
_entity_poly.type
_entity_poly.pdbx_seq_one_letter_code
_entity_poly.pdbx_strand_id
1 'polypeptide(L)'
;MAFHQRSTSLPSRPHVSETEVELELQSLEASISSSNSISTMCDGLRTLANIYDGLEEIICLTRNQVCSSLQRSILDGEMDGSLELLDLCSAMQEIFVEMKAIIQELQVALRKGDDAATEAKLQSYTRLVKKSKNLFKKTAKKAPADCSMVMLLAKAREIFVSLLESTLHLLSKQIEMPKQSLVSKAFHKKKAAVCKEDQLLGLECSIGGSLEWGRTSVQKISPEQSFPTQHP
;
A
#
# COMPACT_ATOMS: atom_id res chain seq x y z
N MET A 1 10.01 57.61 9.01
CA MET A 1 9.31 56.97 7.87
C MET A 1 9.06 55.52 8.26
N ALA A 2 7.80 55.14 8.46
CA ALA A 2 7.43 53.79 8.90
C ALA A 2 7.42 52.84 7.70
N PHE A 3 8.20 51.76 7.78
CA PHE A 3 8.21 50.71 6.78
C PHE A 3 6.99 49.80 6.98
N HIS A 4 6.07 49.82 6.03
CA HIS A 4 4.99 48.85 5.95
C HIS A 4 5.58 47.47 5.61
N GLN A 5 5.58 46.57 6.59
CA GLN A 5 5.78 45.15 6.35
C GLN A 5 4.61 44.63 5.50
N ARG A 6 4.88 44.31 4.23
CA ARG A 6 3.95 43.54 3.41
C ARG A 6 4.13 42.07 3.74
N SER A 7 3.08 41.46 4.29
CA SER A 7 3.01 40.02 4.52
C SER A 7 3.22 39.28 3.20
N THR A 8 4.23 38.44 3.15
CA THR A 8 4.45 37.51 2.04
C THR A 8 3.50 36.33 2.24
N SER A 9 2.37 36.32 1.52
CA SER A 9 1.55 35.12 1.41
C SER A 9 2.37 34.05 0.69
N LEU A 10 2.60 32.92 1.37
CA LEU A 10 3.12 31.72 0.73
C LEU A 10 2.18 31.32 -0.42
N PRO A 11 2.70 30.78 -1.54
CA PRO A 11 1.84 30.30 -2.61
C PRO A 11 0.91 29.23 -2.02
N SER A 12 -0.40 29.50 -2.06
CA SER A 12 -1.43 28.51 -1.76
C SER A 12 -1.26 27.35 -2.73
N ARG A 13 -1.16 26.12 -2.21
CA ARG A 13 -1.29 24.92 -3.02
C ARG A 13 -2.57 25.05 -3.85
N PRO A 14 -2.55 24.85 -5.18
CA PRO A 14 -3.79 24.86 -5.96
C PRO A 14 -4.73 23.81 -5.36
N HIS A 15 -5.99 24.20 -5.14
CA HIS A 15 -6.99 23.28 -4.61
C HIS A 15 -7.10 22.08 -5.54
N VAL A 16 -6.79 20.90 -5.02
CA VAL A 16 -6.90 19.64 -5.76
C VAL A 16 -8.37 19.40 -6.05
N SER A 17 -8.69 19.15 -7.32
CA SER A 17 -10.07 18.90 -7.76
C SER A 17 -10.37 17.41 -7.84
N GLU A 18 -11.64 17.02 -7.66
CA GLU A 18 -12.08 15.63 -7.83
C GLU A 18 -11.69 15.06 -9.21
N THR A 19 -11.77 15.88 -10.26
CA THR A 19 -11.39 15.51 -11.63
C THR A 19 -9.89 15.25 -11.80
N GLU A 20 -9.06 16.01 -11.09
CA GLU A 20 -7.60 15.81 -11.11
C GLU A 20 -7.22 14.49 -10.43
N VAL A 21 -7.82 14.23 -9.26
CA VAL A 21 -7.65 12.95 -8.54
C VAL A 21 -8.11 11.77 -9.40
N GLU A 22 -9.25 11.88 -10.09
CA GLU A 22 -9.75 10.82 -10.94
C GLU A 22 -8.76 10.48 -12.07
N LEU A 23 -8.19 11.50 -12.72
CA LEU A 23 -7.20 11.33 -13.79
C LEU A 23 -5.91 10.71 -13.26
N GLU A 24 -5.43 11.13 -12.08
CA GLU A 24 -4.26 10.54 -11.44
C GLU A 24 -4.49 9.05 -11.11
N LEU A 25 -5.66 8.70 -10.57
CA LEU A 25 -6.04 7.30 -10.30
C LEU A 25 -6.07 6.47 -11.58
N GLN A 26 -6.65 6.98 -12.67
CA GLN A 26 -6.68 6.27 -13.96
C GLN A 26 -5.27 6.09 -14.55
N SER A 27 -4.43 7.13 -14.48
CA SER A 27 -3.04 7.06 -14.94
C SER A 27 -2.22 6.03 -14.15
N LEU A 28 -2.41 6.02 -12.84
CA LEU A 28 -1.75 5.08 -11.94
C LEU A 28 -2.19 3.65 -12.22
N GLU A 29 -3.50 3.40 -12.35
CA GLU A 29 -4.07 2.09 -12.69
C GLU A 29 -3.51 1.54 -14.02
N ALA A 30 -3.40 2.39 -15.04
CA ALA A 30 -2.77 2.04 -16.32
C ALA A 30 -1.27 1.73 -16.18
N SER A 31 -0.55 2.51 -15.37
CA SER A 31 0.88 2.30 -15.10
C SER A 31 1.14 0.99 -14.36
N ILE A 32 0.28 0.63 -13.41
CA ILE A 32 0.36 -0.63 -12.67
C ILE A 32 0.08 -1.81 -13.60
N SER A 33 -0.97 -1.71 -14.42
CA SER A 33 -1.38 -2.78 -15.34
C SER A 33 -0.33 -3.08 -16.42
N SER A 34 0.47 -2.08 -16.81
CA SER A 34 1.48 -2.19 -17.87
C SER A 34 2.88 -2.56 -17.38
N SER A 35 3.13 -2.57 -16.07
CA SER A 35 4.47 -2.82 -15.49
C SER A 35 4.52 -4.08 -14.62
N ASN A 36 5.66 -4.78 -14.69
CA ASN A 36 5.98 -5.92 -13.83
C ASN A 36 7.22 -5.65 -12.96
N SER A 37 7.47 -4.39 -12.62
CA SER A 37 8.64 -3.96 -11.86
C SER A 37 8.28 -3.60 -10.41
N ILE A 38 9.05 -4.12 -9.45
CA ILE A 38 8.91 -3.76 -8.03
C ILE A 38 9.10 -2.26 -7.83
N SER A 39 10.02 -1.62 -8.57
CA SER A 39 10.22 -0.16 -8.49
C SER A 39 8.96 0.60 -8.88
N THR A 40 8.31 0.21 -9.99
CA THR A 40 7.06 0.84 -10.41
C THR A 40 5.96 0.65 -9.37
N MET A 41 5.88 -0.52 -8.72
CA MET A 41 4.91 -0.73 -7.65
C MET A 41 5.20 0.17 -6.43
N CYS A 42 6.48 0.35 -6.07
CA CYS A 42 6.90 1.25 -4.99
C CYS A 42 6.58 2.72 -5.28
N ASP A 43 6.80 3.15 -6.53
CA ASP A 43 6.44 4.50 -6.97
C ASP A 43 4.92 4.67 -6.99
N GLY A 44 4.18 3.65 -7.42
CA GLY A 44 2.73 3.64 -7.35
C GLY A 44 2.19 3.79 -5.92
N LEU A 45 2.84 3.16 -4.93
CA LEU A 45 2.45 3.25 -3.51
C LEU A 45 2.63 4.68 -3.00
N ARG A 46 3.70 5.36 -3.46
CA ARG A 46 4.00 6.75 -3.12
C ARG A 46 3.01 7.70 -3.78
N THR A 47 2.69 7.48 -5.06
CA THR A 47 1.67 8.27 -5.77
C THR A 47 0.30 8.11 -5.11
N LEU A 48 -0.09 6.88 -4.73
CA LEU A 48 -1.33 6.65 -3.99
C LEU A 48 -1.37 7.39 -2.66
N ALA A 49 -0.27 7.43 -1.91
CA ALA A 49 -0.21 8.23 -0.68
C ALA A 49 -0.58 9.68 -0.97
N ASN A 50 0.09 10.33 -1.94
CA ASN A 50 -0.21 11.71 -2.34
C ASN A 50 -1.67 11.93 -2.77
N ILE A 51 -2.27 10.95 -3.45
CA ILE A 51 -3.70 11.00 -3.84
C ILE A 51 -4.59 11.00 -2.59
N TYR A 52 -4.27 10.18 -1.58
CA TYR A 52 -4.99 10.20 -0.31
C TYR A 52 -4.83 11.54 0.43
N ASP A 53 -3.68 12.24 0.35
CA ASP A 53 -3.54 13.61 0.87
C ASP A 53 -4.50 14.58 0.17
N GLY A 54 -4.62 14.47 -1.15
CA GLY A 54 -5.51 15.30 -1.96
C GLY A 54 -6.98 15.04 -1.60
N LEU A 55 -7.36 13.77 -1.44
CA LEU A 55 -8.70 13.39 -1.00
C LEU A 55 -9.01 13.88 0.42
N GLU A 56 -8.06 13.81 1.34
CA GLU A 56 -8.20 14.37 2.69
C GLU A 56 -8.52 15.88 2.65
N GLU A 57 -7.82 16.64 1.80
CA GLU A 57 -8.07 18.07 1.61
C GLU A 57 -9.49 18.34 1.10
N ILE A 58 -9.95 17.58 0.09
CA ILE A 58 -11.31 17.67 -0.49
C ILE A 58 -12.39 17.33 0.56
N ILE A 59 -12.16 16.27 1.35
CA ILE A 59 -13.09 15.83 2.42
C ILE A 59 -13.22 16.92 3.49
N CYS A 60 -12.11 17.50 3.93
CA CYS A 60 -12.12 18.55 4.94
C CYS A 60 -12.88 19.79 4.46
N LEU A 61 -12.70 20.19 3.19
CA LEU A 61 -13.43 21.32 2.59
C LEU A 61 -14.94 21.03 2.49
N THR A 62 -15.31 19.83 2.06
CA THR A 62 -16.72 19.43 1.88
C THR A 62 -17.45 19.25 3.19
N ARG A 63 -16.75 18.82 4.25
CA ARG A 63 -17.29 18.72 5.62
C ARG A 63 -17.61 20.09 6.22
N ASN A 64 -16.83 21.12 5.85
CA ASN A 64 -17.06 22.50 6.26
C ASN A 64 -18.18 23.20 5.46
N GLN A 65 -18.64 22.58 4.36
CA GLN A 65 -19.88 22.94 3.67
C GLN A 65 -21.07 22.11 4.20
N VAL A 66 -22.30 22.55 3.90
CA VAL A 66 -23.53 21.85 4.35
C VAL A 66 -23.71 20.54 3.58
N CYS A 67 -23.02 19.48 4.03
CA CYS A 67 -23.14 18.13 3.50
C CYS A 67 -24.38 17.42 4.09
N SER A 68 -25.15 16.75 3.25
CA SER A 68 -26.37 16.05 3.67
C SER A 68 -26.06 14.90 4.64
N SER A 69 -27.01 14.54 5.51
CA SER A 69 -26.86 13.39 6.43
C SER A 69 -26.61 12.08 5.68
N LEU A 70 -27.21 11.91 4.50
CA LEU A 70 -27.01 10.76 3.63
C LEU A 70 -25.56 10.67 3.13
N GLN A 71 -25.00 11.75 2.59
CA GLN A 71 -23.60 11.77 2.14
C GLN A 71 -22.62 11.47 3.27
N ARG A 72 -22.89 11.99 4.48
CA ARG A 72 -22.08 11.71 5.67
C ARG A 72 -22.10 10.22 6.02
N SER A 73 -23.27 9.58 6.04
CA SER A 73 -23.38 8.14 6.31
C SER A 73 -22.70 7.24 5.26
N ILE A 74 -22.72 7.64 3.99
CA ILE A 74 -22.05 6.90 2.91
C ILE A 74 -20.53 7.06 3.03
N LEU A 75 -20.06 8.26 3.38
CA LEU A 75 -18.64 8.53 3.63
C LEU A 75 -18.12 7.73 4.83
N ASP A 76 -18.89 7.65 5.92
CA ASP A 76 -18.53 6.86 7.11
C ASP A 76 -18.36 5.37 6.76
N GLY A 77 -19.24 4.82 5.90
CA GLY A 77 -19.11 3.43 5.44
C GLY A 77 -17.85 3.17 4.60
N GLU A 78 -17.37 4.14 3.82
CA GLU A 78 -16.10 4.00 3.09
C GLU A 78 -14.87 4.25 3.99
N MET A 79 -15.02 5.04 5.06
CA MET A 79 -14.01 5.14 6.12
C MET A 79 -13.78 3.79 6.81
N ASP A 80 -14.83 3.01 7.06
CA ASP A 80 -14.70 1.63 7.56
C ASP A 80 -13.89 0.76 6.58
N GLY A 81 -14.14 0.89 5.26
CA GLY A 81 -13.36 0.21 4.23
C GLY A 81 -11.88 0.62 4.21
N SER A 82 -11.60 1.90 4.50
CA SER A 82 -10.24 2.42 4.63
C SER A 82 -9.55 1.92 5.91
N LEU A 83 -10.30 1.67 6.98
CA LEU A 83 -9.78 1.02 8.19
C LEU A 83 -9.41 -0.44 7.92
N GLU A 84 -10.25 -1.19 7.21
CA GLU A 84 -9.94 -2.56 6.77
C GLU A 84 -8.66 -2.59 5.90
N LEU A 85 -8.45 -1.57 5.06
CA LEU A 85 -7.21 -1.43 4.30
C LEU A 85 -6.00 -1.25 5.22
N LEU A 86 -6.11 -0.47 6.30
CA LEU A 86 -5.02 -0.25 7.26
C LEU A 86 -4.61 -1.54 8.00
N ASP A 87 -5.57 -2.41 8.32
CA ASP A 87 -5.30 -3.72 8.89
C ASP A 87 -4.55 -4.62 7.90
N LEU A 88 -5.00 -4.65 6.63
CA LEU A 88 -4.33 -5.39 5.55
C LEU A 88 -2.88 -4.90 5.37
N CYS A 89 -2.70 -3.60 5.38
CA CYS A 89 -1.42 -2.91 5.32
C CYS A 89 -0.48 -3.37 6.44
N SER A 90 -0.95 -3.34 7.69
CA SER A 90 -0.17 -3.78 8.85
C SER A 90 0.26 -5.24 8.72
N ALA A 91 -0.66 -6.13 8.31
CA ALA A 91 -0.35 -7.53 8.07
C ALA A 91 0.67 -7.71 6.92
N MET A 92 0.59 -6.90 5.86
CA MET A 92 1.52 -6.94 4.74
C MET A 92 2.92 -6.46 5.12
N GLN A 93 3.02 -5.43 5.96
CA GLN A 93 4.31 -4.98 6.48
C GLN A 93 5.02 -6.10 7.24
N GLU A 94 4.32 -6.80 8.14
CA GLU A 94 4.87 -7.96 8.86
C GLU A 94 5.33 -9.06 7.90
N ILE A 95 4.53 -9.36 6.87
CA ILE A 95 4.89 -10.34 5.83
C ILE A 95 6.18 -9.93 5.12
N PHE A 96 6.32 -8.67 4.71
CA PHE A 96 7.51 -8.23 3.98
C PHE A 96 8.76 -8.24 4.86
N VAL A 97 8.63 -7.91 6.14
CA VAL A 97 9.71 -8.04 7.12
C VAL A 97 10.14 -9.51 7.27
N GLU A 98 9.18 -10.44 7.40
CA GLU A 98 9.48 -11.87 7.51
C GLU A 98 10.11 -12.41 6.20
N MET A 99 9.59 -11.98 5.05
CA MET A 99 10.10 -12.34 3.72
C MET A 99 11.55 -11.91 3.54
N LYS A 100 11.92 -10.71 4.03
CA LYS A 100 13.29 -10.19 4.06
C LYS A 100 14.22 -11.07 4.86
N ALA A 101 13.82 -11.41 6.09
CA ALA A 101 14.62 -12.25 6.97
C ALA A 101 14.90 -13.62 6.31
N ILE A 102 13.87 -14.25 5.75
CA ILE A 102 14.02 -15.53 5.05
C ILE A 102 14.97 -15.40 3.85
N ILE A 103 14.88 -14.33 3.06
CA ILE A 103 15.78 -14.08 1.93
C ILE A 103 17.23 -13.95 2.40
N GLN A 104 17.48 -13.16 3.44
CA GLN A 104 18.82 -12.95 3.99
C GLN A 104 19.41 -14.27 4.52
N GLU A 105 18.63 -15.03 5.28
CA GLU A 105 19.05 -16.35 5.78
C GLU A 105 19.31 -17.36 4.65
N LEU A 106 18.47 -17.35 3.61
CA LEU A 106 18.67 -18.17 2.42
C LEU A 106 19.99 -17.83 1.72
N GLN A 107 20.32 -16.54 1.57
CA GLN A 107 21.61 -16.13 1.01
C GLN A 107 22.79 -16.62 1.86
N VAL A 108 22.68 -16.58 3.18
CA VAL A 108 23.71 -17.08 4.09
C VAL A 108 23.89 -18.59 3.94
N ALA A 109 22.79 -19.35 3.92
CA ALA A 109 22.82 -20.81 3.73
C ALA A 109 23.48 -21.19 2.40
N LEU A 110 23.14 -20.50 1.32
CA LEU A 110 23.72 -20.69 -0.01
C LEU A 110 25.23 -20.39 -0.04
N ARG A 111 25.69 -19.33 0.65
CA ARG A 111 27.13 -19.01 0.74
C ARG A 111 27.91 -20.06 1.53
N LYS A 112 27.30 -20.65 2.56
CA LYS A 112 27.88 -21.72 3.37
C LYS A 112 27.84 -23.09 2.69
N GLY A 113 27.02 -23.25 1.65
CA GLY A 113 26.79 -24.56 1.00
C GLY A 113 25.98 -25.52 1.89
N ASP A 114 25.14 -24.98 2.77
CA ASP A 114 24.26 -25.79 3.63
C ASP A 114 22.96 -26.09 2.89
N ASP A 115 22.92 -27.23 2.21
CA ASP A 115 21.77 -27.66 1.40
C ASP A 115 20.51 -27.88 2.24
N ALA A 116 20.66 -28.38 3.48
CA ALA A 116 19.54 -28.63 4.37
C ALA A 116 18.91 -27.31 4.87
N ALA A 117 19.74 -26.35 5.27
CA ALA A 117 19.25 -25.02 5.65
C ALA A 117 18.65 -24.27 4.45
N THR A 118 19.24 -24.41 3.26
CA THR A 118 18.73 -23.80 2.02
C THR A 118 17.31 -24.31 1.72
N GLU A 119 17.11 -25.63 1.74
CA GLU A 119 15.79 -26.24 1.51
C GLU A 119 14.77 -25.81 2.57
N ALA A 120 15.16 -25.78 3.86
CA ALA A 120 14.27 -25.34 4.93
C ALA A 120 13.81 -23.88 4.77
N LYS A 121 14.69 -22.97 4.33
CA LYS A 121 14.34 -21.56 4.09
C LYS A 121 13.46 -21.38 2.87
N LEU A 122 13.67 -22.16 1.80
CA LEU A 122 12.78 -22.17 0.62
C LEU A 122 11.37 -22.64 0.96
N GLN A 123 11.24 -23.66 1.80
CA GLN A 123 9.94 -24.13 2.29
C GLN A 123 9.24 -23.07 3.15
N SER A 124 9.99 -22.41 4.03
CA SER A 124 9.49 -21.31 4.86
C SER A 124 8.98 -20.15 4.01
N TYR A 125 9.74 -19.75 3.00
CA TYR A 125 9.35 -18.72 2.03
C TYR A 125 8.06 -19.10 1.28
N THR A 126 8.00 -20.33 0.77
CA THR A 126 6.82 -20.83 0.04
C THR A 126 5.58 -20.83 0.94
N ARG A 127 5.73 -21.21 2.20
CA ARG A 127 4.65 -21.18 3.19
C ARG A 127 4.19 -19.75 3.47
N LEU A 128 5.13 -18.81 3.63
CA LEU A 128 4.82 -17.41 3.86
C LEU A 128 4.05 -16.82 2.67
N VAL A 129 4.54 -16.97 1.44
CA VAL A 129 3.84 -16.53 0.22
C VAL A 129 2.40 -17.08 0.15
N LYS A 130 2.22 -18.37 0.45
CA LYS A 130 0.89 -19.00 0.48
C LYS A 130 -0.02 -18.37 1.54
N LYS A 131 0.52 -18.09 2.73
CA LYS A 131 -0.21 -17.40 3.81
C LYS A 131 -0.63 -15.99 3.37
N SER A 132 0.31 -15.22 2.80
CA SER A 132 0.09 -13.85 2.36
C SER A 132 -0.98 -13.72 1.29
N LYS A 133 -1.05 -14.66 0.33
CA LYS A 133 -2.10 -14.70 -0.70
C LYS A 133 -3.51 -14.86 -0.13
N ASN A 134 -3.67 -15.38 1.08
CA ASN A 134 -5.00 -15.50 1.70
C ASN A 134 -5.55 -14.16 2.19
N LEU A 135 -4.69 -13.14 2.38
CA LEU A 135 -5.13 -11.82 2.85
C LEU A 135 -6.03 -11.10 1.83
N PHE A 136 -5.86 -11.38 0.54
CA PHE A 136 -6.63 -10.74 -0.53
C PHE A 136 -7.97 -11.41 -0.86
N LYS A 137 -8.31 -12.52 -0.23
CA LYS A 137 -9.50 -13.31 -0.59
C LYS A 137 -10.84 -12.70 -0.13
N LYS A 138 -10.83 -11.53 0.52
CA LYS A 138 -11.95 -11.09 1.37
C LYS A 138 -12.48 -9.67 1.11
N THR A 139 -12.05 -8.99 0.06
CA THR A 139 -12.41 -7.57 -0.15
C THR A 139 -13.35 -7.41 -1.34
N ALA A 140 -14.66 -7.48 -1.09
CA ALA A 140 -15.67 -7.02 -2.05
C ALA A 140 -16.88 -6.46 -1.29
N LYS A 141 -16.78 -5.18 -0.88
CA LYS A 141 -17.94 -4.36 -0.54
C LYS A 141 -18.08 -3.33 -1.67
N LYS A 142 -19.16 -3.41 -2.44
CA LYS A 142 -19.48 -2.40 -3.47
C LYS A 142 -19.97 -1.13 -2.76
N ALA A 143 -19.35 0.00 -3.09
CA ALA A 143 -19.78 1.30 -2.61
C ALA A 143 -21.14 1.70 -3.24
N PRO A 144 -22.00 2.46 -2.53
CA PRO A 144 -23.19 3.06 -3.10
C PRO A 144 -22.81 4.17 -4.10
N ALA A 145 -23.53 4.25 -5.23
CA ALA A 145 -23.16 5.07 -6.39
C ALA A 145 -23.46 6.58 -6.29
N ASP A 146 -23.89 7.08 -5.13
CA ASP A 146 -24.53 8.41 -5.02
C ASP A 146 -23.57 9.54 -4.55
N CYS A 147 -22.28 9.27 -4.37
CA CYS A 147 -21.29 10.28 -3.95
C CYS A 147 -19.95 10.11 -4.70
N SER A 148 -19.61 11.08 -5.56
CA SER A 148 -18.38 11.12 -6.36
C SER A 148 -17.12 10.89 -5.51
N MET A 149 -17.02 11.57 -4.38
CA MET A 149 -15.89 11.44 -3.45
C MET A 149 -15.73 10.03 -2.86
N VAL A 150 -16.86 9.39 -2.54
CA VAL A 150 -16.85 8.00 -2.05
C VAL A 150 -16.41 7.05 -3.14
N MET A 151 -16.82 7.30 -4.40
CA MET A 151 -16.33 6.54 -5.54
C MET A 151 -14.82 6.69 -5.73
N LEU A 152 -14.27 7.90 -5.57
CA LEU A 152 -12.83 8.14 -5.66
C LEU A 152 -12.05 7.43 -4.55
N LEU A 153 -12.54 7.49 -3.30
CA LEU A 153 -11.94 6.76 -2.16
C LEU A 153 -11.97 5.24 -2.39
N ALA A 154 -13.13 4.70 -2.80
CA ALA A 154 -13.28 3.28 -3.09
C ALA A 154 -12.34 2.85 -4.22
N LYS A 155 -12.23 3.65 -5.29
CA LYS A 155 -11.31 3.39 -6.40
C LYS A 155 -9.84 3.43 -5.95
N ALA A 156 -9.45 4.43 -5.16
CA ALA A 156 -8.10 4.51 -4.59
C ALA A 156 -7.77 3.28 -3.75
N ARG A 157 -8.73 2.80 -2.93
CA ARG A 157 -8.59 1.59 -2.13
C ARG A 157 -8.43 0.34 -2.99
N GLU A 158 -9.23 0.19 -4.04
CA GLU A 158 -9.12 -0.93 -4.99
C GLU A 158 -7.75 -0.96 -5.70
N ILE A 159 -7.25 0.19 -6.12
CA ILE A 159 -5.92 0.31 -6.74
C ILE A 159 -4.84 -0.03 -5.71
N PHE A 160 -4.96 0.42 -4.46
CA PHE A 160 -4.00 0.10 -3.39
C PHE A 160 -3.93 -1.40 -3.11
N VAL A 161 -5.08 -2.06 -2.98
CA VAL A 161 -5.15 -3.52 -2.79
C VAL A 161 -4.49 -4.25 -3.96
N SER A 162 -4.81 -3.83 -5.19
CA SER A 162 -4.23 -4.40 -6.42
C SER A 162 -2.71 -4.23 -6.49
N LEU A 163 -2.20 -3.10 -5.98
CA LEU A 163 -0.78 -2.79 -5.92
C LEU A 163 -0.03 -3.66 -4.89
N LEU A 164 -0.62 -3.85 -3.71
CA LEU A 164 -0.10 -4.78 -2.70
C LEU A 164 -0.08 -6.22 -3.23
N GLU A 165 -1.15 -6.65 -3.89
CA GLU A 165 -1.24 -8.00 -4.46
C GLU A 165 -0.20 -8.21 -5.57
N SER A 166 -0.08 -7.25 -6.49
CA SER A 166 0.91 -7.28 -7.57
C SER A 166 2.34 -7.30 -7.03
N THR A 167 2.61 -6.49 -6.01
CA THR A 167 3.90 -6.46 -5.30
C THR A 167 4.23 -7.83 -4.71
N LEU A 168 3.30 -8.44 -3.97
CA LEU A 168 3.48 -9.77 -3.39
C LEU A 168 3.72 -10.81 -4.50
N HIS A 169 2.98 -10.74 -5.60
CA HIS A 169 3.13 -11.64 -6.73
C HIS A 169 4.51 -11.54 -7.38
N LEU A 170 5.00 -10.33 -7.62
CA LEU A 170 6.35 -10.09 -8.16
C LEU A 170 7.43 -10.63 -7.23
N LEU A 171 7.32 -10.34 -5.93
CA LEU A 171 8.27 -10.85 -4.94
C LEU A 171 8.23 -12.37 -4.88
N SER A 172 7.05 -13.00 -4.92
CA SER A 172 6.92 -14.45 -4.92
C SER A 172 7.69 -15.14 -6.07
N LYS A 173 7.82 -14.46 -7.22
CA LYS A 173 8.58 -14.94 -8.38
C LYS A 173 10.09 -14.67 -8.30
N GLN A 174 10.53 -13.75 -7.44
CA GLN A 174 11.96 -13.40 -7.30
C GLN A 174 12.77 -14.49 -6.58
N ILE A 175 12.11 -15.50 -6.01
CA ILE A 175 12.74 -16.72 -5.50
C ILE A 175 12.13 -17.89 -6.27
N GLU A 176 12.39 -17.94 -7.58
CA GLU A 176 11.98 -19.06 -8.40
C GLU A 176 13.06 -20.15 -8.38
N MET A 177 12.67 -21.33 -7.92
CA MET A 177 13.49 -22.54 -7.95
C MET A 177 13.66 -23.03 -9.39
N PRO A 178 14.86 -23.48 -9.81
CA PRO A 178 14.95 -24.41 -10.92
C PRO A 178 14.17 -25.68 -10.52
N LYS A 179 13.18 -26.10 -11.32
CA LYS A 179 12.48 -27.37 -11.12
C LYS A 179 13.52 -28.50 -10.97
N GLN A 180 13.65 -29.07 -9.78
CA GLN A 180 14.41 -30.31 -9.60
C GLN A 180 13.60 -31.44 -10.22
N SER A 181 13.88 -31.80 -11.47
CA SER A 181 13.46 -33.10 -11.98
C SER A 181 14.25 -34.17 -11.23
N LEU A 182 13.55 -35.22 -10.77
CA LEU A 182 14.11 -36.31 -9.97
C LEU A 182 15.23 -37.12 -10.68
N VAL A 183 15.60 -36.76 -11.91
CA VAL A 183 16.56 -37.47 -12.78
C VAL A 183 17.88 -36.69 -12.95
N SER A 184 18.16 -35.66 -12.13
CA SER A 184 19.41 -34.89 -12.26
C SER A 184 20.09 -34.59 -10.93
N LYS A 185 20.44 -35.64 -10.18
CA LYS A 185 21.30 -35.53 -8.99
C LYS A 185 22.80 -35.43 -9.29
N ALA A 186 23.23 -35.45 -10.55
CA ALA A 186 24.66 -35.57 -10.86
C ALA A 186 25.39 -34.28 -11.29
N PHE A 187 24.74 -33.23 -11.83
CA PHE A 187 25.50 -32.14 -12.49
C PHE A 187 24.94 -30.71 -12.42
N HIS A 188 24.05 -30.36 -11.49
CA HIS A 188 23.52 -28.99 -11.45
C HIS A 188 23.73 -28.29 -10.11
N LYS A 189 24.94 -27.74 -9.93
CA LYS A 189 25.19 -26.56 -9.10
C LYS A 189 24.56 -25.32 -9.79
N LYS A 190 23.24 -25.32 -10.01
CA LYS A 190 22.54 -24.14 -10.52
C LYS A 190 22.16 -23.27 -9.31
N LYS A 191 22.88 -22.16 -9.15
CA LYS A 191 22.58 -21.11 -8.18
C LYS A 191 21.11 -20.70 -8.31
N ALA A 192 20.35 -20.75 -7.22
CA ALA A 192 19.08 -20.06 -7.13
C ALA A 192 19.34 -18.56 -7.40
N ALA A 193 18.56 -17.96 -8.30
CA ALA A 193 18.56 -16.52 -8.46
C ALA A 193 17.86 -15.94 -7.23
N VAL A 194 18.63 -15.36 -6.31
CA VAL A 194 18.07 -14.73 -5.11
C VAL A 194 17.88 -13.25 -5.38
N CYS A 195 16.72 -12.72 -4.97
CA CYS A 195 16.38 -11.30 -4.98
C CYS A 195 17.53 -10.42 -4.44
N LYS A 196 17.82 -9.31 -5.12
CA LYS A 196 18.79 -8.30 -4.64
C LYS A 196 18.17 -7.51 -3.48
N GLU A 197 18.93 -7.33 -2.40
CA GLU A 197 18.51 -6.70 -1.14
C GLU A 197 17.92 -5.28 -1.34
N ASP A 198 18.43 -4.51 -2.29
CA ASP A 198 17.93 -3.17 -2.68
C ASP A 198 16.44 -3.13 -3.07
N GLN A 199 15.93 -4.17 -3.73
CA GLN A 199 14.52 -4.20 -4.17
C GLN A 199 13.55 -4.39 -3.00
N LEU A 200 14.01 -5.02 -1.92
CA LEU A 200 13.22 -5.20 -0.70
C LEU A 200 13.24 -3.95 0.19
N LEU A 201 14.36 -3.23 0.21
CA LEU A 201 14.55 -2.00 0.99
C LEU A 201 13.70 -0.85 0.44
N GLY A 202 13.61 -0.71 -0.90
CA GLY A 202 12.69 0.23 -1.53
C GLY A 202 11.21 -0.05 -1.21
N LEU A 203 10.86 -1.32 -1.06
CA LEU A 203 9.52 -1.76 -0.68
C LEU A 203 9.17 -1.39 0.77
N GLU A 204 10.10 -1.57 1.69
CA GLU A 204 9.94 -1.23 3.11
C GLU A 204 9.70 0.28 3.30
N CYS A 205 10.43 1.13 2.57
CA CYS A 205 10.24 2.58 2.59
C CYS A 205 8.89 3.01 1.97
N SER A 206 8.51 2.43 0.82
CA SER A 206 7.25 2.80 0.17
C SER A 206 6.04 2.27 0.93
N ILE A 207 6.08 1.05 1.47
CA ILE A 207 5.00 0.51 2.28
C ILE A 207 4.97 1.23 3.61
N GLY A 208 6.06 1.21 4.39
CA GLY A 208 6.13 1.87 5.71
C GLY A 208 5.65 3.33 5.68
N GLY A 209 6.09 4.12 4.69
CA GLY A 209 5.64 5.49 4.49
C GLY A 209 4.16 5.62 4.12
N SER A 210 3.66 4.82 3.17
CA SER A 210 2.25 4.86 2.76
C SER A 210 1.29 4.33 3.84
N LEU A 211 1.74 3.39 4.69
CA LEU A 211 0.95 2.85 5.80
C LEU A 211 0.88 3.81 6.99
N GLU A 212 2.00 4.45 7.32
CA GLU A 212 2.05 5.48 8.35
C GLU A 212 1.17 6.68 7.93
N TRP A 213 1.20 7.02 6.64
CA TRP A 213 0.34 8.05 6.08
C TRP A 213 -1.16 7.72 6.17
N GLY A 214 -1.56 6.52 5.71
CA GLY A 214 -2.95 6.07 5.80
C GLY A 214 -3.51 6.12 7.24
N ARG A 215 -2.69 5.79 8.24
CA ARG A 215 -3.06 5.93 9.65
C ARG A 215 -3.32 7.38 10.03
N THR A 216 -2.44 8.30 9.63
CA THR A 216 -2.56 9.72 9.97
C THR A 216 -3.75 10.40 9.28
N SER A 217 -4.03 10.07 8.01
CA SER A 217 -5.16 10.65 7.27
C SER A 217 -6.51 10.11 7.76
N VAL A 218 -6.64 8.80 8.00
CA VAL A 218 -7.88 8.23 8.57
C VAL A 218 -8.18 8.81 9.96
N GLN A 219 -7.15 8.99 10.79
CA GLN A 219 -7.29 9.60 12.12
C GLN A 219 -7.77 11.08 12.05
N LYS A 220 -7.34 11.82 11.03
CA LYS A 220 -7.78 13.22 10.82
C LYS A 220 -9.19 13.30 10.24
N ILE A 221 -9.62 12.30 9.47
CA ILE A 221 -10.95 12.27 8.85
C ILE A 221 -12.04 11.81 9.82
N SER A 222 -11.72 11.05 10.89
CA SER A 222 -12.66 10.70 11.98
C SER A 222 -12.36 11.41 13.31
N PRO A 223 -12.71 12.69 13.48
CA PRO A 223 -12.58 13.38 14.77
C PRO A 223 -13.78 13.10 15.69
N GLU A 224 -14.03 11.83 16.04
CA GLU A 224 -14.93 11.48 17.13
C GLU A 224 -14.07 11.12 18.36
N GLN A 225 -13.47 12.14 19.01
CA GLN A 225 -13.18 12.21 20.46
C GLN A 225 -12.76 13.64 20.85
N SER A 226 -13.67 14.61 20.74
CA SER A 226 -13.61 15.85 21.53
C SER A 226 -14.97 16.52 21.63
N PHE A 227 -15.97 15.81 22.19
CA PHE A 227 -17.11 16.52 22.76
C PHE A 227 -16.71 17.10 24.11
N PRO A 228 -16.80 18.43 24.34
CA PRO A 228 -16.72 18.96 25.68
C PRO A 228 -17.95 18.49 26.45
N THR A 229 -17.73 17.74 27.53
CA THR A 229 -18.77 17.39 28.48
C THR A 229 -19.24 18.68 29.14
N GLN A 230 -20.30 19.28 28.61
CA GLN A 230 -21.01 20.37 29.27
C GLN A 230 -22.04 19.70 30.18
N HIS A 231 -21.75 19.65 31.48
CA HIS A 231 -22.76 19.37 32.49
C HIS A 231 -23.11 20.68 33.23
N PRO A 232 -24.41 20.91 33.53
CA PRO A 232 -24.90 22.10 34.21
C PRO A 232 -24.51 22.17 35.69
#